data_AF-A0A1V3QYG4-F1
#
_entry.id   AF-A0A1V3QYG4-F1
#
_cell.length_a   1.000
_cell.length_b   1.000
_cell.length_c   1.000
_cell.angle_alpha   90.00
_cell.angle_beta   90.00
_cell.angle_gamma   90.00
#
_symmetry.space_group_name_H-M   'P 1'
#
loop_
_entity.id
_entity.type
_entity.pdbx_description
1 polymer ?
#
loop_
_entity_poly.entity_id
_entity_poly.type
_entity_poly.pdbx_seq_one_letter_code
_entity_poly.pdbx_strand_id
1 'polypeptide(L)'
;MNTKLTLTLEKDVIEKAKEYAARQGQSLSSLVENYFKHLTFEKKEEPKKGELKPLPESFLRFEGILKKEGEEFDYKEELTKALMEKYGL
;
A
#
# COMPACT_ATOMS: atom_id res chain seq x y z
N MET A 1 1.98 -1.42 24.84
CA MET A 1 3.24 -1.28 25.59
C MET A 1 4.28 -0.76 24.60
N ASN A 2 4.94 0.37 24.87
CA ASN A 2 5.89 0.95 23.93
C ASN A 2 7.32 0.58 24.36
N THR A 3 8.07 -0.06 23.48
CA THR A 3 9.46 -0.45 23.69
C THR A 3 10.36 0.30 22.72
N LYS A 4 11.60 0.61 23.14
CA LYS A 4 12.59 1.27 22.28
C LYS A 4 13.43 0.20 21.59
N LEU A 5 13.55 0.28 20.27
CA LEU A 5 14.46 -0.53 19.47
C LEU A 5 15.65 0.34 19.06
N THR A 6 16.87 -0.11 19.33
CA THR A 6 18.10 0.55 18.88
C THR A 6 18.75 -0.32 17.81
N LEU A 7 18.99 0.25 16.62
CA LEU A 7 19.60 -0.44 15.49
C LEU A 7 20.94 0.21 15.16
N THR A 8 21.97 -0.60 14.96
CA THR A 8 23.27 -0.13 14.46
C THR A 8 23.29 -0.26 12.95
N LEU A 9 23.41 0.86 12.25
CA LEU A 9 23.41 0.95 10.79
C LEU A 9 24.54 1.88 10.34
N GLU A 10 24.93 1.78 9.09
CA GLU A 10 25.89 2.68 8.47
C GLU A 10 25.35 4.12 8.41
N LYS A 11 26.25 5.10 8.56
CA LYS A 11 25.87 6.53 8.60
C LYS A 11 25.19 6.99 7.30
N ASP A 12 25.70 6.56 6.15
CA ASP A 12 25.14 6.89 4.84
C ASP A 12 23.70 6.38 4.67
N VAL A 13 23.40 5.22 5.23
CA VAL A 13 22.05 4.64 5.21
C VAL A 13 21.10 5.46 6.08
N ILE A 14 21.56 5.92 7.25
CA ILE A 14 20.77 6.75 8.16
C ILE A 14 20.42 8.10 7.51
N GLU A 15 21.37 8.73 6.80
CA GLU A 15 21.12 10.00 6.11
C GLU A 15 20.10 9.85 4.98
N LYS A 16 20.28 8.85 4.11
CA LYS A 16 19.32 8.55 3.03
C LYS A 16 17.93 8.24 3.56
N ALA A 17 17.84 7.47 4.66
CA ALA A 17 16.56 7.13 5.27
C ALA A 17 15.85 8.34 5.88
N LYS A 18 16.60 9.26 6.50
CA LYS A 18 16.04 10.53 7.02
C LYS A 18 15.53 11.42 5.90
N GLU A 19 16.28 11.54 4.80
CA GLU A 19 15.87 12.33 3.65
C GLU A 19 14.60 11.76 3.00
N TYR A 20 14.55 10.42 2.83
CA TYR A 20 13.36 9.74 2.35
C TYR A 20 12.14 10.00 3.26
N ALA A 21 12.30 9.85 4.58
CA ALA A 21 11.23 10.08 5.54
C ALA A 21 10.71 11.53 5.49
N ALA A 22 11.63 12.51 5.40
CA ALA A 22 11.29 13.93 5.27
C ALA A 22 10.50 14.23 3.99
N ARG A 23 10.91 13.65 2.85
CA ARG A 23 10.19 13.79 1.57
C ARG A 23 8.78 13.22 1.60
N GLN A 24 8.56 12.16 2.39
CA GLN A 24 7.25 11.55 2.59
C GLN A 24 6.43 12.20 3.71
N GLY A 25 6.98 13.21 4.41
CA GLY A 25 6.32 13.86 5.55
C GLY A 25 6.13 12.92 6.75
N GLN A 26 6.95 11.88 6.88
CA GLN A 26 6.86 10.87 7.93
C GLN A 26 8.11 10.87 8.82
N SER A 27 7.96 10.42 10.07
CA SER A 27 9.11 10.18 10.93
C SER A 27 9.80 8.87 10.58
N LEU A 28 11.13 8.79 10.74
CA LEU A 28 11.89 7.57 10.51
C LEU A 28 11.38 6.41 11.39
N SER A 29 11.01 6.71 12.64
CA SER A 29 10.43 5.75 13.57
C SER A 29 9.10 5.18 13.05
N SER A 30 8.23 6.03 12.51
CA SER A 30 6.95 5.62 11.92
C SER A 30 7.16 4.75 10.68
N LEU A 31 8.14 5.09 9.84
CA LEU A 31 8.48 4.31 8.65
C LEU A 31 8.88 2.88 9.01
N VAL A 32 9.80 2.75 9.98
CA VAL A 32 10.30 1.45 10.45
C VAL A 32 9.21 0.65 11.17
N GLU A 33 8.40 1.30 12.00
CA GLU A 33 7.27 0.64 12.67
C GLU A 33 6.25 0.11 11.66
N ASN A 34 5.92 0.89 10.62
CA ASN A 34 5.02 0.46 9.57
C ASN A 34 5.60 -0.71 8.76
N TYR A 35 6.90 -0.70 8.49
CA TYR A 35 7.57 -1.81 7.82
C TYR A 35 7.49 -3.10 8.65
N PHE A 36 7.78 -3.04 9.96
CA PHE A 36 7.63 -4.20 10.84
C PHE A 36 6.17 -4.68 10.95
N LYS A 37 5.21 -3.76 11.00
CA LYS A 37 3.78 -4.11 10.95
C LYS A 37 3.46 -4.87 9.67
N HIS A 38 3.92 -4.40 8.51
CA HIS A 38 3.74 -5.09 7.24
C HIS A 38 4.33 -6.50 7.25
N LEU A 39 5.58 -6.66 7.70
CA LEU A 39 6.25 -7.96 7.76
C LEU A 39 5.58 -8.94 8.73
N THR A 40 5.01 -8.44 9.82
CA THR A 40 4.37 -9.28 10.84
C THR A 40 2.90 -9.53 10.57
N PHE A 41 2.28 -8.76 9.67
CA PHE A 41 0.86 -8.90 9.32
C PHE A 41 0.56 -10.21 8.60
N GLU A 42 1.48 -10.70 7.76
CA GLU A 42 1.28 -11.94 7.00
C GLU A 42 1.36 -13.21 7.87
N LYS A 43 1.93 -13.12 9.07
CA LYS A 43 2.13 -14.29 9.94
C LYS A 43 0.99 -14.54 10.92
N LYS A 44 0.05 -13.60 11.07
CA LYS A 44 -1.01 -13.75 12.07
C LYS A 44 -2.24 -14.48 11.56
N GLU A 45 -2.57 -14.37 10.29
CA GLU A 45 -3.67 -15.13 9.71
C GLU A 45 -3.31 -15.36 8.25
N GLU A 46 -2.98 -16.60 7.87
CA GLU A 46 -3.39 -17.05 6.55
C GLU A 46 -4.88 -16.71 6.47
N PRO A 47 -5.33 -15.81 5.58
CA PRO A 47 -6.76 -15.65 5.41
C PRO A 47 -7.25 -17.03 5.00
N LYS A 48 -8.09 -17.64 5.83
CA LYS A 48 -8.93 -18.76 5.41
C LYS A 48 -9.46 -18.34 4.04
N LYS A 49 -9.16 -19.12 3.00
CA LYS A 49 -9.68 -18.93 1.64
C LYS A 49 -11.19 -18.69 1.75
N GLY A 50 -11.64 -17.43 1.79
CA GLY A 50 -13.03 -17.11 2.12
C GLY A 50 -13.26 -15.74 2.76
N GLU A 51 -12.31 -15.17 3.50
CA GLU A 51 -12.48 -13.82 4.07
C GLU A 51 -11.80 -12.79 3.18
N LEU A 52 -12.52 -12.40 2.12
CA LEU A 52 -12.30 -11.11 1.47
C LEU A 52 -12.35 -10.06 2.57
N LYS A 53 -11.22 -9.39 2.87
CA LYS A 53 -11.23 -8.21 3.75
C LYS A 53 -12.36 -7.31 3.26
N PRO A 54 -13.33 -6.93 4.11
CA PRO A 54 -14.40 -6.06 3.68
C PRO A 54 -13.73 -4.81 3.11
N LEU A 55 -13.98 -4.54 1.83
CA LEU A 55 -13.52 -3.34 1.19
C LEU A 55 -13.90 -2.17 2.11
N PRO A 56 -13.03 -1.16 2.29
CA PRO A 56 -13.35 -0.03 3.15
C PRO A 56 -14.71 0.54 2.75
N GLU A 57 -15.52 0.98 3.72
CA GLU A 57 -16.92 1.36 3.51
C GLU A 57 -17.08 2.43 2.41
N SER A 58 -16.04 3.27 2.23
CA SER A 58 -15.93 4.22 1.12
C SER A 58 -15.98 3.54 -0.25
N PHE A 59 -15.33 2.38 -0.40
CA PHE A 59 -15.28 1.60 -1.64
C PHE A 59 -16.57 0.83 -1.90
N LEU A 60 -17.23 0.31 -0.87
CA LEU A 60 -18.53 -0.37 -0.99
C LEU A 60 -19.63 0.56 -1.52
N ARG A 61 -19.56 1.86 -1.24
CA ARG A 61 -20.48 2.87 -1.81
C ARG A 61 -20.38 2.98 -3.34
N PHE A 62 -19.28 2.51 -3.93
CA PHE A 62 -19.09 2.47 -5.38
C PHE A 62 -19.57 1.16 -6.03
N GLU A 63 -20.01 0.14 -5.26
CA GLU A 63 -20.50 -1.13 -5.83
C GLU A 63 -21.71 -0.96 -6.75
N GLY A 64 -22.53 0.08 -6.56
CA GLY A 64 -23.64 0.41 -7.47
C GLY A 64 -23.22 1.21 -8.72
N ILE A 65 -22.05 1.85 -8.67
CA ILE A 65 -21.52 2.72 -9.73
C ILE A 65 -20.61 1.92 -10.67
N LEU A 66 -19.89 0.95 -10.13
CA LEU A 66 -18.97 0.08 -10.85
C LEU A 66 -19.65 -1.12 -11.54
N LYS A 67 -20.98 -1.23 -11.46
CA LYS A 67 -21.74 -2.19 -12.27
C LYS A 67 -21.68 -1.78 -13.74
N LYS A 68 -20.59 -2.16 -14.42
CA LYS A 68 -20.60 -2.25 -15.88
C LYS A 68 -21.40 -3.52 -16.22
N GLU A 69 -22.61 -3.32 -16.72
CA GLU A 69 -23.47 -4.41 -17.17
C GLU A 69 -22.76 -5.21 -18.27
N GLY A 70 -22.66 -6.53 -18.07
CA GLY A 70 -22.67 -7.52 -19.15
C GLY A 70 -21.46 -7.64 -20.09
N GLU A 71 -20.46 -6.76 -20.04
CA GLU A 71 -19.27 -6.87 -20.90
C GLU A 71 -18.04 -7.28 -20.08
N GLU A 72 -17.26 -8.24 -20.61
CA GLU A 72 -15.92 -8.56 -20.12
C GLU A 72 -15.07 -7.28 -20.10
N PHE A 73 -14.98 -6.65 -18.94
CA PHE A 73 -14.15 -5.48 -18.75
C PHE A 73 -12.69 -5.93 -18.74
N ASP A 74 -12.01 -5.82 -19.88
CA ASP A 74 -10.56 -6.03 -19.93
C ASP A 74 -9.84 -4.85 -19.29
N TYR A 75 -9.62 -4.99 -17.99
CA TYR A 75 -8.91 -4.04 -17.14
C TYR A 75 -7.55 -3.63 -17.72
N LYS A 76 -6.84 -4.54 -18.41
CA LYS A 76 -5.49 -4.26 -18.92
C LYS A 76 -5.53 -3.30 -20.10
N GLU A 77 -6.50 -3.45 -20.99
CA GLU A 77 -6.64 -2.58 -22.15
C GLU A 77 -7.02 -1.15 -21.73
N GLU A 78 -8.00 -1.00 -20.83
CA GLU A 78 -8.37 0.33 -20.32
C GLU A 78 -7.23 0.99 -19.53
N LEU A 79 -6.50 0.23 -18.71
CA LEU A 79 -5.36 0.76 -17.98
C LEU A 79 -4.27 1.26 -18.94
N THR A 80 -3.97 0.49 -19.99
CA THR A 80 -2.97 0.86 -20.99
C THR A 80 -3.39 2.14 -21.71
N LYS A 81 -4.66 2.25 -22.11
CA LYS A 81 -5.20 3.45 -22.75
C LYS A 81 -5.11 4.69 -21.85
N ALA A 82 -5.47 4.56 -20.57
CA ALA A 82 -5.40 5.67 -19.61
C ALA A 82 -3.95 6.13 -19.36
N LEU A 83 -2.99 5.21 -19.33
CA LEU A 83 -1.58 5.52 -19.19
C LEU A 83 -1.02 6.19 -20.44
N MET A 84 -1.40 5.73 -21.65
CA MET A 84 -1.07 6.39 -22.91
C MET A 84 -1.62 7.82 -22.96
N GLU A 85 -2.87 8.04 -22.54
CA GLU A 85 -3.47 9.38 -22.54
C GLU A 85 -2.80 10.33 -21.54
N LYS A 86 -2.45 9.82 -20.35
CA LYS A 86 -1.86 10.63 -19.29
C LYS A 86 -0.37 10.94 -19.51
N TYR A 87 0.37 10.00 -20.10
CA TYR A 87 1.83 10.08 -20.22
C TYR A 87 2.34 10.09 -21.67
N GLY A 88 1.48 9.95 -22.67
CA GLY A 88 1.82 10.07 -24.09
C GLY A 88 2.78 8.98 -24.60
N LEU A 89 2.67 7.76 -24.09
CA LEU A 89 3.44 6.60 -24.57
C LEU A 89 2.84 6.00 -25.84
#